data_AF-A0A1Y5HHS0-F1
#
_entry.id   AF-A0A1Y5HHS0-F1
#
_cell.length_a   1.000
_cell.length_b   1.000
_cell.length_c   1.000
_cell.angle_alpha   90.00
_cell.angle_beta   90.00
_cell.angle_gamma   90.00
#
_symmetry.space_group_name_H-M   'P 1'
#
loop_
_entity.id
_entity.type
_entity.pdbx_description
1 polymer ?
#
loop_
_entity_poly.entity_id
_entity_poly.type
_entity_poly.pdbx_seq_one_letter_code
_entity_poly.pdbx_strand_id
1 'polypeptide(L)'
;MKPNDNPADPFKKALAEATKVMADDSELSINYTVDPSGLSGDAMRLPQVSRRMTRQEVLLARGTADALALRHKFHDDGVHAKYAPPGDMARDLYEAMETARCEAKGARHMPGTASNIDVKIHNEALRKGYDQCKTSSEAPLAVSAGFLIRHLATGRPLPEGAANVMELWRDFIEGQAGDTLENLDEKIDNQAEFARFARQVISDLGYGDQLGDDPDSQDDDQDDQAEDDGEEQDDPDSTGQDDADNDEADADPEQSQEQQQDEQQAQVSADEMADEETGEETEMPDGEAPLEPPAPIPPSDADPDYKVYLGDHDEEIRAEDLAEPAELERLRAYLDQQLEPLKGAVNRLANKLQRRLQAQQNRSWEFDLEEGILDAGRLARVVVSPTTPLSFKIEKDTEFRDTVVTLLIDNSGSMRGRPISIAAICADVLARTLERCNVKVEILGFTTRAWKGGQAREVWLNDGRP
;
A
#
# COMPACT_ATOMS: atom_id res chain seq x y z
N MET A 1 41.83 0.65 4.32
CA MET A 1 40.50 0.30 3.80
C MET A 1 40.27 1.12 2.55
N LYS A 2 40.07 0.50 1.38
CA LYS A 2 39.52 1.25 0.23
C LYS A 2 38.05 1.56 0.57
N PRO A 3 37.57 2.79 0.38
CA PRO A 3 36.16 3.08 0.57
C PRO A 3 35.35 2.16 -0.35
N ASN A 4 34.26 1.62 0.18
CA ASN A 4 33.33 0.79 -0.57
C ASN A 4 32.54 1.74 -1.49
N ASP A 5 33.15 2.15 -2.61
CA ASP A 5 32.54 3.08 -3.56
C ASP A 5 31.38 2.35 -4.24
N ASN A 6 30.18 2.49 -3.68
CA ASN A 6 28.97 2.24 -4.41
C ASN A 6 28.83 3.36 -5.46
N PRO A 7 28.83 3.04 -6.77
CA PRO A 7 28.72 4.06 -7.81
C PRO A 7 27.42 4.88 -7.72
N ALA A 8 26.39 4.37 -7.03
CA ALA A 8 25.14 5.08 -6.81
C ALA A 8 25.24 6.17 -5.73
N ASP A 9 26.22 6.14 -4.83
CA ASP A 9 26.28 7.10 -3.70
C ASP A 9 26.55 8.54 -4.16
N PRO A 10 27.50 8.81 -5.09
CA PRO A 10 27.66 10.15 -5.66
C PRO A 10 26.39 10.65 -6.37
N PHE A 11 25.68 9.76 -7.07
CA PHE A 11 24.42 10.10 -7.73
C PHE A 11 23.32 10.43 -6.73
N LYS A 12 23.11 9.59 -5.70
CA LYS A 12 22.14 9.83 -4.63
C LYS A 12 22.43 11.13 -3.89
N LYS A 13 23.70 11.43 -3.65
CA LYS A 13 24.09 12.71 -3.06
C LYS A 13 23.73 13.88 -3.98
N ALA A 14 24.12 13.82 -5.26
CA ALA A 14 23.83 14.88 -6.21
C ALA A 14 22.32 15.09 -6.43
N LEU A 15 21.54 14.00 -6.49
CA LEU A 15 20.09 14.05 -6.60
C LEU A 15 19.49 14.72 -5.37
N ALA A 16 19.91 14.33 -4.16
CA ALA A 16 19.40 14.93 -2.94
C ALA A 16 19.65 16.45 -2.86
N GLU A 17 20.87 16.90 -3.17
CA GLU A 17 21.18 18.34 -3.19
C GLU A 17 20.37 19.08 -4.26
N ALA A 18 20.18 18.49 -5.44
CA ALA A 18 19.36 19.08 -6.49
C ALA A 18 17.89 19.20 -6.06
N THR A 19 17.33 18.16 -5.44
CA THR A 19 15.97 18.13 -4.92
C THR A 19 15.74 19.20 -3.86
N LYS A 20 16.67 19.36 -2.89
CA LYS A 20 16.60 20.42 -1.87
C LYS A 20 16.54 21.82 -2.49
N VAL A 21 17.42 22.09 -3.46
CA VAL A 21 17.44 23.38 -4.18
C VAL A 21 16.15 23.59 -4.99
N MET A 22 15.64 22.53 -5.62
CA MET A 22 14.38 22.60 -6.37
C MET A 22 13.17 22.81 -5.47
N ALA A 23 13.17 22.22 -4.27
CA ALA A 23 12.12 22.36 -3.26
C ALA A 23 12.16 23.70 -2.51
N ASP A 24 13.24 24.47 -2.69
CA ASP A 24 13.55 25.72 -1.96
C ASP A 24 13.68 25.53 -0.43
N ASP A 25 14.18 24.36 -0.01
CA ASP A 25 14.36 24.00 1.39
C ASP A 25 15.70 23.27 1.60
N SER A 26 16.61 23.90 2.35
CA SER A 26 17.92 23.33 2.67
C SER A 26 17.89 22.28 3.77
N GLU A 27 16.93 22.38 4.69
CA GLU A 27 16.79 21.49 5.85
C GLU A 27 16.05 20.20 5.50
N LEU A 28 15.31 20.18 4.39
CA LEU A 28 14.61 19.00 3.87
C LEU A 28 15.48 17.74 3.87
N SER A 29 15.04 16.71 4.60
CA SER A 29 15.76 15.45 4.73
C SER A 29 15.38 14.50 3.59
N ILE A 30 16.37 13.94 2.89
CA ILE A 30 16.13 13.04 1.75
C ILE A 30 16.62 11.64 2.07
N ASN A 31 15.67 10.71 2.08
CA ASN A 31 15.91 9.30 2.38
C ASN A 31 15.57 8.45 1.15
N TYR A 32 16.35 7.39 0.93
CA TYR A 32 16.10 6.45 -0.16
C TYR A 32 15.52 5.15 0.41
N THR A 33 14.35 4.74 -0.09
CA THR A 33 13.63 3.55 0.40
C THR A 33 13.14 2.66 -0.74
N VAL A 34 12.83 1.42 -0.40
CA VAL A 34 12.10 0.47 -1.27
C VAL A 34 10.58 0.68 -1.16
N ASP A 35 10.12 1.28 -0.06
CA ASP A 35 8.72 1.60 0.20
C ASP A 35 8.18 2.71 -0.74
N PRO A 36 6.85 2.92 -0.80
CA PRO A 36 6.27 4.01 -1.59
C PRO A 36 6.91 5.37 -1.29
N SER A 37 7.27 6.06 -2.36
CA SER A 37 7.83 7.41 -2.30
C SER A 37 6.77 8.41 -1.85
N GLY A 38 7.21 9.46 -1.17
CA GLY A 38 6.30 10.48 -0.65
C GLY A 38 6.99 11.49 0.26
N LEU A 39 6.22 12.49 0.67
CA LEU A 39 6.59 13.49 1.66
C LEU A 39 5.98 13.11 3.01
N SER A 40 6.72 13.34 4.09
CA SER A 40 6.31 13.02 5.46
C SER A 40 6.92 14.05 6.40
N GLY A 41 6.20 15.17 6.60
CA GLY A 41 6.76 16.37 7.22
C GLY A 41 8.03 16.80 6.45
N ASP A 42 9.11 17.07 7.19
CA ASP A 42 10.39 17.53 6.63
C ASP A 42 11.24 16.41 6.01
N ALA A 43 10.70 15.21 5.81
CA ALA A 43 11.39 14.08 5.21
C ALA A 43 10.75 13.66 3.87
N MET A 44 11.55 13.71 2.80
CA MET A 44 11.20 13.21 1.48
C MET A 44 11.80 11.82 1.25
N ARG A 45 10.94 10.86 0.91
CA ARG A 45 11.32 9.49 0.57
C ARG A 45 11.37 9.31 -0.95
N LEU A 46 12.55 8.98 -1.47
CA LEU A 46 12.81 8.72 -2.89
C LEU A 46 13.05 7.22 -3.16
N PRO A 47 12.83 6.76 -4.40
CA PRO A 47 13.08 5.37 -4.78
C PRO A 47 14.55 4.99 -4.63
N GLN A 48 14.82 3.80 -4.10
CA GLN A 48 16.16 3.28 -3.96
C GLN A 48 16.80 3.02 -5.33
N VAL A 49 18.02 3.57 -5.54
CA VAL A 49 18.83 3.29 -6.73
C VAL A 49 19.87 2.23 -6.42
N SER A 50 19.86 1.14 -7.19
CA SER A 50 20.79 0.02 -7.04
C SER A 50 22.20 0.39 -7.51
N ARG A 51 23.18 -0.48 -7.20
CA ARG A 51 24.57 -0.32 -7.68
C ARG A 51 24.67 -0.39 -9.21
N ARG A 52 23.70 -1.01 -9.90
CA ARG A 52 23.69 -1.14 -11.37
C ARG A 52 23.38 0.19 -12.06
N MET A 53 22.65 1.09 -11.38
CA MET A 53 22.26 2.40 -11.90
C MET A 53 21.73 2.31 -13.34
N THR A 54 20.79 1.40 -13.58
CA THR A 54 20.18 1.29 -14.90
C THR A 54 19.54 2.62 -15.28
N ARG A 55 19.47 2.91 -16.58
CA ARG A 55 18.88 4.17 -17.08
C ARG A 55 17.46 4.38 -16.55
N GLN A 56 16.68 3.31 -16.42
CA GLN A 56 15.31 3.37 -15.92
C GLN A 56 15.26 3.73 -14.44
N GLU A 57 16.06 3.07 -13.57
CA GLU A 57 16.13 3.40 -12.14
C GLU A 57 16.54 4.85 -11.91
N VAL A 58 17.54 5.33 -12.64
CA VAL A 58 18.05 6.71 -12.54
C VAL A 58 16.99 7.72 -12.95
N LEU A 59 16.30 7.49 -14.07
CA LEU A 59 15.26 8.39 -14.55
C LEU A 59 14.01 8.37 -13.67
N LEU A 60 13.62 7.19 -13.15
CA LEU A 60 12.52 7.07 -12.21
C LEU A 60 12.81 7.84 -10.92
N ALA A 61 14.00 7.65 -10.32
CA ALA A 61 14.39 8.37 -9.12
C ALA A 61 14.41 9.89 -9.33
N ARG A 62 14.89 10.36 -10.50
CA ARG A 62 14.84 11.78 -10.88
C ARG A 62 13.40 12.28 -11.07
N GLY A 63 12.55 11.53 -11.76
CA GLY A 63 11.16 11.90 -11.99
C GLY A 63 10.37 12.03 -10.69
N THR A 64 10.55 11.07 -9.78
CA THR A 64 9.93 11.11 -8.45
C THR A 64 10.47 12.27 -7.61
N ALA A 65 11.78 12.51 -7.63
CA ALA A 65 12.39 13.64 -6.94
C ALA A 65 11.89 14.99 -7.45
N ASP A 66 11.86 15.18 -8.77
CA ASP A 66 11.37 16.41 -9.39
C ASP A 66 9.89 16.63 -9.05
N ALA A 67 9.04 15.62 -9.17
CA ALA A 67 7.61 15.73 -8.85
C ALA A 67 7.38 16.14 -7.38
N LEU A 68 8.04 15.48 -6.44
CA LEU A 68 7.90 15.77 -5.01
C LEU A 68 8.49 17.14 -4.63
N ALA A 69 9.63 17.52 -5.20
CA ALA A 69 10.23 18.84 -4.95
C ALA A 69 9.36 19.97 -5.50
N LEU A 70 8.81 19.80 -6.70
CA LEU A 70 7.91 20.78 -7.31
C LEU A 70 6.61 20.93 -6.53
N ARG A 71 6.06 19.80 -6.03
CA ARG A 71 4.91 19.85 -5.11
C ARG A 71 5.29 20.64 -3.85
N HIS A 72 6.36 20.27 -3.17
CA HIS A 72 6.82 20.97 -1.95
C HIS A 72 6.99 22.49 -2.16
N LYS A 73 7.55 22.89 -3.30
CA LYS A 73 7.82 24.30 -3.60
C LYS A 73 6.57 25.11 -3.96
N PHE A 74 5.65 24.51 -4.72
CA PHE A 74 4.54 25.26 -5.31
C PHE A 74 3.20 25.02 -4.64
N HIS A 75 3.13 24.09 -3.70
CA HIS A 75 1.94 23.75 -2.92
C HIS A 75 2.00 24.37 -1.53
N ASP A 76 0.95 25.11 -1.17
CA ASP A 76 0.68 25.63 0.15
C ASP A 76 -0.43 24.78 0.80
N ASP A 77 -0.09 24.07 1.87
CA ASP A 77 -1.00 23.16 2.57
C ASP A 77 -2.20 23.91 3.19
N GLY A 78 -2.01 25.17 3.62
CA GLY A 78 -3.05 25.97 4.24
C GLY A 78 -4.12 26.40 3.23
N VAL A 79 -3.68 26.89 2.06
CA VAL A 79 -4.59 27.19 0.94
C VAL A 79 -5.26 25.90 0.46
N HIS A 80 -4.51 24.81 0.33
CA HIS A 80 -5.08 23.54 -0.11
C HIS A 80 -6.19 23.04 0.82
N ALA A 81 -5.93 23.03 2.14
CA ALA A 81 -6.89 22.61 3.15
C ALA A 81 -8.14 23.50 3.20
N LYS A 82 -7.99 24.82 2.99
CA LYS A 82 -9.13 25.74 2.95
C LYS A 82 -10.13 25.40 1.85
N TYR A 83 -9.66 25.02 0.66
CA TYR A 83 -10.51 24.77 -0.51
C TYR A 83 -10.82 23.29 -0.76
N ALA A 84 -10.24 22.38 0.03
CA ALA A 84 -10.42 20.94 -0.11
C ALA A 84 -11.90 20.55 0.02
N PRO A 85 -12.49 19.89 -1.00
CA PRO A 85 -13.84 19.38 -0.93
C PRO A 85 -14.00 18.29 0.15
N PRO A 86 -15.16 18.22 0.84
CA PRO A 86 -15.44 17.16 1.81
C PRO A 86 -15.79 15.80 1.17
N GLY A 87 -16.37 15.77 -0.04
CA GLY A 87 -16.76 14.53 -0.69
C GLY A 87 -15.60 13.84 -1.40
N ASP A 88 -15.57 12.50 -1.35
CA ASP A 88 -14.44 11.68 -1.79
C ASP A 88 -14.06 11.91 -3.26
N MET A 89 -15.02 11.86 -4.19
CA MET A 89 -14.73 12.01 -5.63
C MET A 89 -14.29 13.44 -5.98
N ALA A 90 -14.94 14.45 -5.38
CA ALA A 90 -14.53 15.85 -5.55
C ALA A 90 -13.12 16.10 -5.01
N ARG A 91 -12.79 15.49 -3.86
CA ARG A 91 -11.46 15.59 -3.25
C ARG A 91 -10.40 14.92 -4.12
N ASP A 92 -10.64 13.73 -4.63
CA ASP A 92 -9.71 13.03 -5.52
C ASP A 92 -9.43 13.83 -6.80
N LEU A 93 -10.47 14.40 -7.41
CA LEU A 93 -10.35 15.31 -8.56
C LEU A 93 -9.50 16.52 -8.22
N TYR A 94 -9.78 17.16 -7.08
CA TYR A 94 -9.08 18.34 -6.61
C TYR A 94 -7.59 18.06 -6.36
N GLU A 95 -7.26 16.97 -5.67
CA GLU A 95 -5.88 16.56 -5.38
C GLU A 95 -5.09 16.18 -6.66
N ALA A 96 -5.74 15.48 -7.60
CA ALA A 96 -5.13 15.11 -8.87
C ALA A 96 -4.81 16.33 -9.75
N MET A 97 -5.76 17.28 -9.85
CA MET A 97 -5.55 18.52 -10.59
C MET A 97 -4.48 19.42 -9.95
N GLU A 98 -4.44 19.49 -8.62
CA GLU A 98 -3.43 20.27 -7.89
C GLU A 98 -2.02 19.70 -8.07
N THR A 99 -1.90 18.36 -8.09
CA THR A 99 -0.64 17.69 -8.43
C THR A 99 -0.19 18.08 -9.84
N ALA A 100 -1.09 18.03 -10.81
CA ALA A 100 -0.81 18.41 -12.19
C ALA A 100 -0.39 19.88 -12.32
N ARG A 101 -1.01 20.80 -11.56
CA ARG A 101 -0.62 22.22 -11.52
C ARG A 101 0.81 22.40 -11.04
N CYS A 102 1.19 21.76 -9.94
CA CYS A 102 2.54 21.87 -9.37
C CYS A 102 3.60 21.38 -10.37
N GLU A 103 3.35 20.23 -11.00
CA GLU A 103 4.25 19.69 -12.03
C GLU A 103 4.33 20.60 -13.25
N ALA A 104 3.20 21.13 -13.75
CA ALA A 104 3.16 22.00 -14.91
C ALA A 104 3.86 23.35 -14.65
N LYS A 105 3.60 23.98 -13.50
CA LYS A 105 4.28 25.22 -13.08
C LYS A 105 5.79 25.02 -13.00
N GLY A 106 6.22 23.90 -12.42
CA GLY A 106 7.63 23.53 -12.37
C GLY A 106 8.25 23.29 -13.75
N ALA A 107 7.54 22.61 -14.64
CA ALA A 107 7.97 22.36 -16.01
C ALA A 107 8.14 23.64 -16.84
N ARG A 108 7.33 24.68 -16.60
CA ARG A 108 7.48 26.00 -17.25
C ARG A 108 8.82 26.65 -16.92
N HIS A 109 9.25 26.56 -15.66
CA HIS A 109 10.53 27.12 -15.21
C HIS A 109 11.72 26.22 -15.53
N MET A 110 11.54 24.90 -15.47
CA MET A 110 12.59 23.90 -15.66
C MET A 110 12.13 22.81 -16.63
N PRO A 111 12.23 23.03 -17.96
CA PRO A 111 11.67 22.09 -18.96
C PRO A 111 12.22 20.65 -18.88
N GLY A 112 13.39 20.47 -18.27
CA GLY A 112 13.98 19.14 -18.05
C GLY A 112 13.22 18.28 -17.03
N THR A 113 12.49 18.88 -16.10
CA THR A 113 11.70 18.14 -15.10
C THR A 113 10.52 17.44 -15.76
N ALA A 114 9.91 18.05 -16.78
CA ALA A 114 8.81 17.45 -17.52
C ALA A 114 9.18 16.08 -18.07
N SER A 115 10.36 15.95 -18.69
CA SER A 115 10.85 14.67 -19.22
C SER A 115 11.14 13.63 -18.13
N ASN A 116 11.58 14.05 -16.93
CA ASN A 116 11.80 13.11 -15.82
C ASN A 116 10.45 12.64 -15.25
N ILE A 117 9.50 13.56 -15.09
CA ILE A 117 8.15 13.28 -14.61
C ILE A 117 7.39 12.40 -15.61
N ASP A 118 7.59 12.58 -16.92
CA ASP A 118 7.03 11.68 -17.96
C ASP A 118 7.47 10.22 -17.71
N VAL A 119 8.70 9.98 -17.24
CA VAL A 119 9.18 8.64 -16.89
C VAL A 119 8.50 8.11 -15.62
N LYS A 120 8.29 8.95 -14.60
CA LYS A 120 7.51 8.58 -13.40
C LYS A 120 6.10 8.15 -13.80
N ILE A 121 5.39 9.00 -14.55
CA ILE A 121 4.02 8.76 -15.01
C ILE A 121 3.95 7.47 -15.84
N HIS A 122 4.92 7.23 -16.73
CA HIS A 122 4.96 6.01 -17.52
C HIS A 122 5.07 4.74 -16.66
N ASN A 123 5.97 4.73 -15.66
CA ASN A 123 6.13 3.58 -14.77
C ASN A 123 4.89 3.36 -13.89
N GLU A 124 4.26 4.44 -13.40
CA GLU A 124 3.01 4.36 -12.63
C GLU A 124 1.84 3.84 -13.48
N ALA A 125 1.71 4.31 -14.73
CA ALA A 125 0.68 3.88 -15.67
C ALA A 125 0.81 2.40 -16.02
N LEU A 126 2.03 1.92 -16.31
CA LEU A 126 2.29 0.50 -16.56
C LEU A 126 1.99 -0.37 -15.33
N ARG A 127 2.39 0.06 -14.13
CA ARG A 127 2.12 -0.68 -12.90
C ARG A 127 0.63 -0.82 -12.60
N LYS A 128 -0.17 0.17 -13.02
CA LYS A 128 -1.64 0.17 -12.87
C LYS A 128 -2.39 -0.43 -14.07
N GLY A 129 -1.69 -0.93 -15.09
CA GLY A 129 -2.30 -1.53 -16.27
C GLY A 129 -3.09 -0.56 -17.16
N TYR A 130 -2.81 0.74 -17.06
CA TYR A 130 -3.55 1.79 -17.78
C TYR A 130 -3.41 1.72 -19.31
N ASP A 131 -2.37 1.04 -19.80
CA ASP A 131 -2.19 0.71 -21.21
C ASP A 131 -3.21 -0.29 -21.74
N GLN A 132 -3.84 -1.08 -20.87
CA GLN A 132 -4.77 -2.15 -21.25
C GLN A 132 -6.24 -1.77 -21.07
N CYS A 133 -6.53 -0.65 -20.39
CA CYS A 133 -7.89 -0.15 -20.18
C CYS A 133 -8.59 0.12 -21.52
N LYS A 134 -9.80 -0.41 -21.70
CA LYS A 134 -10.60 -0.21 -22.92
C LYS A 134 -11.84 0.63 -22.69
N THR A 135 -12.30 0.70 -21.45
CA THR A 135 -13.54 1.39 -21.07
C THR A 135 -13.26 2.48 -20.04
N SER A 136 -14.08 3.53 -20.03
CA SER A 136 -13.96 4.61 -19.04
C SER A 136 -14.17 4.11 -17.61
N SER A 137 -14.96 3.05 -17.39
CA SER A 137 -15.16 2.44 -16.07
C SER A 137 -13.90 1.81 -15.47
N GLU A 138 -12.94 1.37 -16.30
CA GLU A 138 -11.67 0.79 -15.85
C GLU A 138 -10.63 1.87 -15.47
N ALA A 139 -10.91 3.14 -15.81
CA ALA A 139 -9.98 4.25 -15.68
C ALA A 139 -10.50 5.27 -14.65
N PRO A 140 -9.77 5.57 -13.56
CA PRO A 140 -10.23 6.55 -12.58
C PRO A 140 -10.36 7.96 -13.17
N LEU A 141 -11.54 8.56 -13.04
CA LEU A 141 -11.83 9.91 -13.55
C LEU A 141 -10.86 10.96 -12.99
N ALA A 142 -10.55 10.93 -11.70
CA ALA A 142 -9.64 11.86 -11.05
C ALA A 142 -8.24 11.86 -11.67
N VAL A 143 -7.70 10.66 -11.91
CA VAL A 143 -6.38 10.48 -12.54
C VAL A 143 -6.40 11.02 -13.97
N SER A 144 -7.46 10.73 -14.71
CA SER A 144 -7.64 11.22 -16.08
C SER A 144 -7.74 12.75 -16.14
N ALA A 145 -8.48 13.37 -15.22
CA ALA A 145 -8.56 14.84 -15.10
C ALA A 145 -7.19 15.46 -14.80
N GLY A 146 -6.42 14.87 -13.88
CA GLY A 146 -5.05 15.31 -13.60
C GLY A 146 -4.13 15.22 -14.84
N PHE A 147 -4.22 14.13 -15.60
CA PHE A 147 -3.48 13.97 -16.86
C PHE A 147 -3.90 14.99 -17.92
N LEU A 148 -5.20 15.25 -18.08
CA LEU A 148 -5.70 16.25 -19.01
C LEU A 148 -5.21 17.65 -18.65
N ILE A 149 -5.32 18.05 -17.38
CA ILE A 149 -4.80 19.35 -16.90
C ILE A 149 -3.30 19.47 -17.19
N ARG A 150 -2.51 18.43 -16.91
CA ARG A 150 -1.07 18.41 -17.22
C ARG A 150 -0.81 18.55 -18.72
N HIS A 151 -1.56 17.83 -19.55
CA HIS A 151 -1.42 17.86 -21.00
C HIS A 151 -1.69 19.26 -21.57
N LEU A 152 -2.80 19.88 -21.14
CA LEU A 152 -3.17 21.24 -21.54
C LEU A 152 -2.16 22.27 -21.03
N ALA A 153 -1.79 22.21 -19.75
CA ALA A 153 -0.90 23.16 -19.09
C ALA A 153 0.54 23.17 -19.64
N THR A 154 1.02 22.01 -20.11
CA THR A 154 2.38 21.83 -20.63
C THR A 154 2.47 21.78 -22.15
N GLY A 155 1.36 21.51 -22.84
CA GLY A 155 1.32 21.30 -24.30
C GLY A 155 2.09 20.06 -24.77
N ARG A 156 2.40 19.12 -23.87
CA ARG A 156 3.23 17.94 -24.17
C ARG A 156 2.39 16.68 -24.27
N PRO A 157 2.74 15.74 -25.16
CA PRO A 157 2.10 14.44 -25.20
C PRO A 157 2.41 13.66 -23.92
N LEU A 158 1.41 12.92 -23.42
CA LEU A 158 1.58 12.01 -22.29
C LEU A 158 2.19 10.67 -22.76
N PRO A 159 2.84 9.91 -21.84
CA PRO A 159 3.21 8.52 -22.10
C PRO A 159 2.01 7.64 -22.42
N GLU A 160 2.21 6.56 -23.19
CA GLU A 160 1.15 5.72 -23.78
C GLU A 160 0.01 5.32 -22.83
N GLY A 161 0.30 4.69 -21.68
CA GLY A 161 -0.75 4.28 -20.73
C GLY A 161 -1.50 5.46 -20.09
N ALA A 162 -0.81 6.57 -19.81
CA ALA A 162 -1.45 7.78 -19.28
C ALA A 162 -2.28 8.50 -20.35
N ALA A 163 -1.82 8.50 -21.61
CA ALA A 163 -2.56 9.02 -22.74
C ALA A 163 -3.85 8.21 -22.97
N ASN A 164 -3.79 6.88 -22.88
CA ASN A 164 -4.97 6.02 -23.02
C ASN A 164 -6.07 6.39 -22.01
N VAL A 165 -5.73 6.45 -20.72
CA VAL A 165 -6.65 6.85 -19.64
C VAL A 165 -7.21 8.27 -19.82
N MET A 166 -6.38 9.19 -20.29
CA MET A 166 -6.82 10.55 -20.59
C MET A 166 -7.84 10.57 -21.75
N GLU A 167 -7.55 9.88 -22.86
CA GLU A 167 -8.43 9.86 -24.04
C GLU A 167 -9.78 9.20 -23.76
N LEU A 168 -9.85 8.18 -22.89
CA LEU A 168 -11.11 7.53 -22.50
C LEU A 168 -12.13 8.48 -21.85
N TRP A 169 -11.65 9.55 -21.19
CA TRP A 169 -12.50 10.54 -20.52
C TRP A 169 -12.47 11.92 -21.17
N ARG A 170 -11.60 12.16 -22.16
CA ARG A 170 -11.41 13.47 -22.80
C ARG A 170 -12.73 14.05 -23.27
N ASP A 171 -13.49 13.29 -24.07
CA ASP A 171 -14.76 13.75 -24.64
C ASP A 171 -15.78 14.14 -23.56
N PHE A 172 -15.79 13.43 -22.44
CA PHE A 172 -16.66 13.75 -21.30
C PHE A 172 -16.20 15.02 -20.59
N ILE A 173 -14.91 15.13 -20.26
CA ILE A 173 -14.38 16.27 -19.50
C ILE A 173 -14.42 17.56 -20.34
N GLU A 174 -13.99 17.51 -21.61
CA GLU A 174 -14.06 18.66 -22.52
C GLU A 174 -15.52 19.02 -22.84
N GLY A 175 -16.42 18.03 -22.92
CA GLY A 175 -17.85 18.26 -23.16
C GLY A 175 -18.58 18.94 -22.00
N GLN A 176 -18.17 18.69 -20.75
CA GLN A 176 -18.80 19.28 -19.56
C GLN A 176 -18.11 20.56 -19.08
N ALA A 177 -16.77 20.59 -19.09
CA ALA A 177 -15.96 21.64 -18.48
C ALA A 177 -15.05 22.38 -19.49
N GLY A 178 -15.24 22.20 -20.79
CA GLY A 178 -14.38 22.78 -21.84
C GLY A 178 -14.20 24.30 -21.75
N ASP A 179 -15.29 25.04 -21.57
CA ASP A 179 -15.26 26.51 -21.44
C ASP A 179 -14.42 26.96 -20.22
N THR A 180 -14.51 26.21 -19.12
CA THR A 180 -13.73 26.47 -17.92
C THR A 180 -12.25 26.22 -18.19
N LEU A 181 -11.91 25.08 -18.83
CA LEU A 181 -10.55 24.66 -19.16
C LEU A 181 -9.77 25.64 -20.04
N GLU A 182 -10.43 26.45 -20.88
CA GLU A 182 -9.76 27.47 -21.70
C GLU A 182 -8.97 28.50 -20.87
N ASN A 183 -9.42 28.74 -19.63
CA ASN A 183 -8.79 29.71 -18.72
C ASN A 183 -7.65 29.12 -17.88
N LEU A 184 -7.28 27.85 -18.10
CA LEU A 184 -6.29 27.13 -17.30
C LEU A 184 -4.94 27.86 -17.22
N ASP A 185 -4.45 28.38 -18.35
CA ASP A 185 -3.12 29.00 -18.43
C ASP A 185 -2.95 30.22 -17.53
N GLU A 186 -4.02 30.98 -17.33
CA GLU A 186 -4.04 32.18 -16.48
C GLU A 186 -4.08 31.84 -14.99
N LYS A 187 -4.51 30.62 -14.63
CA LYS A 187 -4.80 30.21 -13.24
C LYS A 187 -3.70 29.37 -12.61
N ILE A 188 -2.82 28.74 -13.39
CA ILE A 188 -1.76 27.83 -12.89
C ILE A 188 -0.79 28.50 -11.89
N ASP A 189 -0.53 29.80 -12.05
CA ASP A 189 0.50 30.50 -11.27
C ASP A 189 0.07 30.79 -9.82
N ASN A 190 -1.23 30.91 -9.55
CA ASN A 190 -1.79 31.23 -8.23
C ASN A 190 -2.65 30.08 -7.70
N GLN A 191 -2.22 29.46 -6.61
CA GLN A 191 -2.90 28.27 -6.06
C GLN A 191 -4.33 28.56 -5.60
N ALA A 192 -4.63 29.72 -5.02
CA ALA A 192 -6.00 30.03 -4.60
C ALA A 192 -6.94 30.24 -5.80
N GLU A 193 -6.44 30.87 -6.87
CA GLU A 193 -7.21 30.99 -8.11
C GLU A 193 -7.39 29.65 -8.81
N PHE A 194 -6.35 28.81 -8.83
CA PHE A 194 -6.46 27.45 -9.34
C PHE A 194 -7.41 26.60 -8.49
N ALA A 195 -7.46 26.79 -7.17
CA ALA A 195 -8.37 26.04 -6.31
C ALA A 195 -9.84 26.36 -6.62
N ARG A 196 -10.17 27.64 -6.84
CA ARG A 196 -11.50 28.04 -7.33
C ARG A 196 -11.81 27.46 -8.70
N PHE A 197 -10.84 27.52 -9.62
CA PHE A 197 -10.95 26.90 -10.94
C PHE A 197 -11.21 25.40 -10.85
N ALA A 198 -10.48 24.68 -10.00
CA ALA A 198 -10.65 23.24 -9.78
C ALA A 198 -12.03 22.92 -9.22
N ARG A 199 -12.52 23.72 -8.24
CA ARG A 199 -13.90 23.60 -7.72
C ARG A 199 -14.95 23.85 -8.80
N GLN A 200 -14.74 24.82 -9.70
CA GLN A 200 -15.62 25.06 -10.85
C GLN A 200 -15.63 23.85 -11.80
N VAL A 201 -14.46 23.32 -12.18
CA VAL A 201 -14.35 22.11 -13.02
C VAL A 201 -15.09 20.93 -12.38
N ILE A 202 -14.93 20.71 -11.07
CA ILE A 202 -15.64 19.64 -10.35
C ILE A 202 -17.17 19.84 -10.39
N SER A 203 -17.64 21.08 -10.24
CA SER A 203 -19.05 21.42 -10.36
C SER A 203 -19.58 21.13 -11.77
N ASP A 204 -18.84 21.56 -12.81
CA ASP A 204 -19.19 21.36 -14.21
C ASP A 204 -19.24 19.87 -14.58
N LEU A 205 -18.36 19.04 -13.99
CA LEU A 205 -18.38 17.59 -14.13
C LEU A 205 -19.56 16.89 -13.44
N GLY A 206 -20.39 17.64 -12.71
CA GLY A 206 -21.60 17.13 -12.04
C GLY A 206 -21.38 16.69 -10.60
N TYR A 207 -20.25 17.02 -9.98
CA TYR A 207 -19.93 16.68 -8.58
C TYR A 207 -19.99 17.91 -7.65
N GLY A 208 -20.79 18.91 -8.02
CA GLY A 208 -20.93 20.15 -7.26
C GLY A 208 -21.53 19.98 -5.87
N ASP A 209 -22.35 18.95 -5.67
CA ASP A 209 -22.94 18.56 -4.38
C ASP A 209 -21.89 18.08 -3.36
N GLN A 210 -20.74 17.60 -3.84
CA GLN A 210 -19.62 17.12 -3.02
C GLN A 210 -18.62 18.21 -2.62
N LEU A 211 -18.80 19.45 -3.10
CA LEU A 211 -17.88 20.56 -2.86
C LEU A 211 -18.00 21.19 -1.46
N GLY A 212 -19.14 20.99 -0.79
CA GLY A 212 -19.47 21.69 0.46
C GLY A 212 -19.66 23.19 0.27
N ASP A 213 -19.58 23.93 1.37
CA ASP A 213 -19.74 25.39 1.37
C ASP A 213 -18.58 26.10 0.64
N ASP A 214 -18.85 27.31 0.13
CA ASP A 214 -17.82 28.13 -0.53
C ASP A 214 -16.88 28.73 0.55
N PRO A 215 -15.57 28.40 0.55
CA PRO A 215 -14.64 28.94 1.54
C PRO A 215 -14.40 30.45 1.43
N ASP A 216 -14.88 31.09 0.37
CA ASP A 216 -14.78 32.53 0.15
C ASP A 216 -16.12 33.28 0.32
N SER A 217 -17.23 32.58 0.56
CA SER A 217 -18.42 33.27 1.07
C SER A 217 -18.09 33.84 2.45
N GLN A 218 -18.29 35.15 2.61
CA GLN A 218 -18.20 35.81 3.91
C GLN A 218 -19.33 35.26 4.79
N ASP A 219 -18.97 34.50 5.82
CA ASP A 219 -19.85 34.29 6.97
C ASP A 219 -20.07 35.64 7.65
N ASP A 220 -21.15 36.33 7.29
CA ASP A 220 -21.73 37.43 8.06
C ASP A 220 -22.60 36.91 9.23
N ASP A 221 -22.69 35.59 9.45
CA ASP A 221 -23.56 34.98 10.48
C ASP A 221 -22.88 33.84 11.27
N GLN A 222 -21.69 34.08 11.83
CA GLN A 222 -21.19 33.31 12.98
C GLN A 222 -20.88 34.23 14.17
N ASP A 223 -21.92 34.93 14.63
CA ASP A 223 -22.07 35.33 16.03
C ASP A 223 -23.42 34.77 16.52
N ASP A 224 -23.43 34.24 17.75
CA ASP A 224 -24.59 33.77 18.53
C ASP A 224 -25.18 32.37 18.22
N GLN A 225 -24.55 31.34 18.78
CA GLN A 225 -25.29 30.29 19.49
C GLN A 225 -24.45 29.63 20.59
N ALA A 226 -24.15 30.41 21.62
CA ALA A 226 -23.93 29.90 22.96
C ALA A 226 -25.18 30.27 23.79
N GLU A 227 -26.27 29.51 23.64
CA GLU A 227 -27.38 29.58 24.60
C GLU A 227 -27.02 28.77 25.85
N ASP A 228 -26.58 29.53 26.83
CA ASP A 228 -26.80 29.37 28.26
C ASP A 228 -28.25 28.95 28.56
N ASP A 229 -28.45 27.80 29.19
CA ASP A 229 -29.71 27.49 29.87
C ASP A 229 -29.40 26.95 31.27
N GLY A 230 -29.47 27.86 32.24
CA GLY A 230 -29.38 27.59 33.66
C GLY A 230 -30.77 27.49 34.32
N GLU A 231 -30.90 26.48 35.18
CA GLU A 231 -31.74 26.39 36.38
C GLU A 231 -33.27 26.16 36.22
N GLU A 232 -33.76 24.96 36.62
CA GLU A 232 -34.22 24.61 37.98
C GLU A 232 -35.40 23.59 38.02
N GLN A 233 -35.39 22.74 39.07
CA GLN A 233 -36.46 21.88 39.64
C GLN A 233 -36.77 20.53 38.95
N ASP A 234 -36.88 19.38 39.62
CA ASP A 234 -37.06 19.05 41.03
C ASP A 234 -36.68 17.56 41.27
N ASP A 235 -36.05 17.26 42.42
CA ASP A 235 -35.88 15.93 43.02
C ASP A 235 -37.22 15.50 43.68
N PRO A 236 -37.52 14.20 43.93
CA PRO A 236 -37.09 13.66 45.22
C PRO A 236 -36.82 12.13 45.30
N ASP A 237 -35.86 11.82 46.17
CA ASP A 237 -35.80 10.72 47.16
C ASP A 237 -35.43 9.29 46.70
N SER A 238 -34.22 8.86 47.08
CA SER A 238 -34.08 7.75 48.05
C SER A 238 -32.70 7.69 48.72
N THR A 239 -32.72 7.81 50.04
CA THR A 239 -31.65 7.82 51.04
C THR A 239 -30.92 6.48 51.24
N GLY A 240 -29.63 6.48 51.61
CA GLY A 240 -29.01 5.31 52.27
C GLY A 240 -27.48 5.16 52.37
N GLN A 241 -26.77 6.19 52.83
CA GLN A 241 -25.70 6.19 53.87
C GLN A 241 -24.62 5.06 54.05
N ASP A 242 -23.33 5.52 54.09
CA ASP A 242 -22.10 5.08 54.84
C ASP A 242 -21.47 3.68 54.55
N ASP A 243 -20.15 3.42 54.51
CA ASP A 243 -18.91 4.12 54.95
C ASP A 243 -17.65 3.37 54.42
N ALA A 244 -16.52 4.09 54.26
CA ALA A 244 -15.08 3.67 54.22
C ALA A 244 -14.58 2.68 53.12
N ASP A 245 -13.37 2.74 52.55
CA ASP A 245 -12.09 3.36 52.92
C ASP A 245 -11.30 3.74 51.65
N ASN A 246 -10.43 4.73 51.81
CA ASN A 246 -9.50 5.31 50.84
C ASN A 246 -8.29 4.38 50.58
N ASP A 247 -7.84 4.24 49.32
CA ASP A 247 -6.40 4.20 49.01
C ASP A 247 -6.16 4.52 47.52
N GLU A 248 -5.24 5.46 47.36
CA GLU A 248 -4.81 6.15 46.14
C GLU A 248 -4.12 5.22 45.14
N ALA A 249 -4.38 5.42 43.85
CA ALA A 249 -3.46 5.03 42.78
C ALA A 249 -3.46 6.14 41.71
N ASP A 250 -2.37 6.90 41.70
CA ASP A 250 -1.91 7.73 40.58
C ASP A 250 -2.03 6.96 39.26
N ALA A 251 -2.83 7.49 38.32
CA ALA A 251 -2.86 7.03 36.93
C ALA A 251 -2.18 8.07 36.04
N ASP A 252 -1.00 7.67 35.56
CA ASP A 252 -0.15 8.32 34.58
C ASP A 252 -0.90 8.58 33.24
N PRO A 253 -0.82 9.76 32.59
CA PRO A 253 -1.60 10.10 31.40
C PRO A 253 -1.20 9.41 30.09
N GLU A 254 -0.22 8.50 30.09
CA GLU A 254 0.32 7.93 28.84
C GLU A 254 -0.53 6.83 28.17
N GLN A 255 -1.60 6.31 28.80
CA GLN A 255 -2.44 5.28 28.18
C GLN A 255 -3.55 5.81 27.25
N SER A 256 -3.78 7.12 27.21
CA SER A 256 -4.85 7.71 26.38
C SER A 256 -4.41 8.06 24.96
N GLN A 257 -3.11 7.97 24.62
CA GLN A 257 -2.59 8.29 23.29
C GLN A 257 -2.48 7.07 22.35
N GLU A 258 -2.49 5.84 22.85
CA GLU A 258 -2.41 4.64 22.00
C GLU A 258 -3.76 4.27 21.34
N GLN A 259 -4.90 4.71 21.90
CA GLN A 259 -6.23 4.38 21.35
C GLN A 259 -6.65 5.24 20.14
N GLN A 260 -6.00 6.39 19.89
CA GLN A 260 -6.34 7.25 18.73
C GLN A 260 -5.49 6.97 17.48
N GLN A 261 -4.43 6.17 17.57
CA GLN A 261 -3.62 5.78 16.39
C GLN A 261 -4.13 4.53 15.67
N ASP A 262 -4.92 3.68 16.33
CA ASP A 262 -5.40 2.40 15.76
C ASP A 262 -6.66 2.57 14.89
N GLU A 263 -7.37 3.71 14.97
CA GLU A 263 -8.59 3.98 14.19
C GLU A 263 -8.32 4.57 12.79
N GLN A 264 -7.10 5.06 12.51
CA GLN A 264 -6.75 5.64 11.20
C GLN A 264 -6.07 4.66 10.22
N GLN A 265 -5.81 3.41 10.61
CA GLN A 265 -5.30 2.36 9.70
C GLN A 265 -6.38 1.39 9.18
N ALA A 266 -7.65 1.59 9.54
CA ALA A 266 -8.74 0.67 9.23
C ALA A 266 -9.64 1.12 8.05
N GLN A 267 -9.17 2.01 7.19
CA GLN A 267 -9.81 2.35 5.90
C GLN A 267 -8.80 2.17 4.74
N VAL A 268 -8.33 0.94 4.55
CA VAL A 268 -7.89 0.47 3.24
C VAL A 268 -8.96 -0.50 2.76
N SER A 269 -9.76 0.03 1.83
CA SER A 269 -10.96 -0.58 1.25
C SER A 269 -10.67 -1.97 0.72
N ALA A 270 -11.61 -2.87 1.01
CA ALA A 270 -11.61 -4.27 0.63
C ALA A 270 -12.05 -4.47 -0.84
N ASP A 271 -11.49 -3.70 -1.78
CA ASP A 271 -11.75 -3.81 -3.22
C ASP A 271 -10.53 -4.24 -4.05
N GLU A 272 -9.36 -4.47 -3.43
CA GLU A 272 -8.14 -4.88 -4.17
C GLU A 272 -7.93 -6.41 -4.28
N MET A 273 -8.91 -7.26 -3.96
CA MET A 273 -8.79 -8.72 -4.12
C MET A 273 -10.02 -9.38 -4.77
N ALA A 274 -10.44 -8.85 -5.92
CA ALA A 274 -11.40 -9.52 -6.78
C ALA A 274 -11.18 -9.14 -8.26
N ASP A 275 -9.98 -9.37 -8.79
CA ASP A 275 -9.85 -9.59 -10.24
C ASP A 275 -8.58 -10.38 -10.59
N GLU A 276 -8.59 -11.66 -10.25
CA GLU A 276 -7.79 -12.67 -10.94
C GLU A 276 -8.73 -13.86 -11.20
N GLU A 277 -9.52 -13.80 -12.28
CA GLU A 277 -9.84 -14.96 -13.15
C GLU A 277 -10.92 -14.58 -14.18
N THR A 278 -10.49 -14.25 -15.40
CA THR A 278 -11.17 -14.68 -16.63
C THR A 278 -10.11 -14.79 -17.73
N GLY A 279 -9.17 -15.71 -17.54
CA GLY A 279 -8.40 -16.28 -18.65
C GLY A 279 -9.29 -17.24 -19.41
N GLU A 280 -9.41 -17.03 -20.72
CA GLU A 280 -10.20 -17.82 -21.66
C GLU A 280 -10.04 -19.33 -21.43
N GLU A 281 -11.17 -20.03 -21.25
CA GLU A 281 -11.27 -21.48 -21.30
C GLU A 281 -10.73 -21.97 -22.66
N THR A 282 -9.46 -22.33 -22.68
CA THR A 282 -8.88 -23.06 -23.80
C THR A 282 -9.03 -24.54 -23.47
N GLU A 283 -9.85 -25.25 -24.24
CA GLU A 283 -9.98 -26.71 -24.19
C GLU A 283 -8.58 -27.36 -24.17
N MET A 284 -8.20 -27.95 -23.05
CA MET A 284 -6.96 -28.70 -22.90
C MET A 284 -7.07 -30.02 -23.67
N PRO A 285 -6.21 -30.30 -24.66
CA PRO A 285 -6.13 -31.61 -25.28
C PRO A 285 -5.60 -32.62 -24.27
N ASP A 286 -6.28 -33.74 -24.18
CA ASP A 286 -5.98 -34.87 -23.32
C ASP A 286 -4.59 -35.46 -23.61
N GLY A 287 -3.76 -35.52 -22.56
CA GLY A 287 -2.57 -36.37 -22.46
C GLY A 287 -1.23 -35.67 -22.65
N GLU A 288 -0.48 -35.46 -21.56
CA GLU A 288 0.98 -35.30 -21.63
C GLU A 288 1.68 -35.76 -20.34
N ALA A 289 2.94 -36.15 -20.53
CA ALA A 289 3.74 -37.17 -19.85
C ALA A 289 4.10 -36.89 -18.36
N PRO A 290 4.73 -37.86 -17.64
CA PRO A 290 5.16 -37.68 -16.26
C PRO A 290 6.04 -36.43 -16.12
N LEU A 291 5.67 -35.53 -15.21
CA LEU A 291 6.39 -34.29 -14.90
C LEU A 291 7.88 -34.60 -14.70
N GLU A 292 8.73 -34.08 -15.58
CA GLU A 292 10.17 -34.06 -15.35
C GLU A 292 10.43 -33.33 -14.02
N PRO A 293 11.34 -33.82 -13.16
CA PRO A 293 11.67 -33.12 -11.93
C PRO A 293 12.14 -31.70 -12.25
N PRO A 294 11.74 -30.69 -11.45
CA PRO A 294 12.07 -29.30 -11.73
C PRO A 294 13.59 -29.12 -11.86
N ALA A 295 13.99 -28.25 -12.79
CA ALA A 295 15.39 -27.92 -12.98
C ALA A 295 16.03 -27.47 -11.67
N PRO A 296 17.31 -27.80 -11.40
CA PRO A 296 17.99 -27.38 -10.20
C PRO A 296 18.00 -25.85 -10.09
N ILE A 297 17.59 -25.34 -8.94
CA ILE A 297 17.51 -23.90 -8.65
C ILE A 297 18.93 -23.31 -8.81
N PRO A 298 19.10 -22.21 -9.57
CA PRO A 298 20.40 -21.58 -9.71
C PRO A 298 20.90 -21.08 -8.35
N PRO A 299 22.23 -21.04 -8.10
CA PRO A 299 22.78 -20.61 -6.82
C PRO A 299 22.54 -19.12 -6.51
N SER A 300 22.08 -18.33 -7.48
CA SER A 300 21.63 -16.96 -7.27
C SER A 300 20.56 -16.58 -8.30
N ASP A 301 19.45 -16.05 -7.80
CA ASP A 301 18.43 -15.40 -8.65
C ASP A 301 18.87 -14.00 -9.14
N ALA A 302 19.89 -13.42 -8.51
CA ALA A 302 20.35 -12.06 -8.80
C ALA A 302 21.38 -11.98 -9.94
N ASP A 303 22.15 -13.05 -10.13
CA ASP A 303 23.21 -13.15 -11.13
C ASP A 303 23.33 -14.59 -11.66
N PRO A 304 22.94 -14.84 -12.93
CA PRO A 304 23.05 -16.16 -13.56
C PRO A 304 24.49 -16.67 -13.67
N ASP A 305 25.48 -15.77 -13.65
CA ASP A 305 26.90 -16.10 -13.73
C ASP A 305 27.55 -16.28 -12.34
N TYR A 306 26.78 -16.12 -11.26
CA TYR A 306 27.27 -16.32 -9.90
C TYR A 306 27.75 -17.75 -9.69
N LYS A 307 29.00 -17.87 -9.26
CA LYS A 307 29.61 -19.15 -8.91
C LYS A 307 29.88 -19.18 -7.41
N VAL A 308 29.31 -20.19 -6.76
CA VAL A 308 29.63 -20.51 -5.37
C VAL A 308 31.11 -20.87 -5.31
N TYR A 309 31.88 -20.12 -4.51
CA TYR A 309 33.31 -20.35 -4.37
C TYR A 309 33.61 -21.65 -3.60
N LEU A 310 32.92 -21.88 -2.48
CA LEU A 310 33.09 -23.07 -1.64
C LEU A 310 31.80 -23.32 -0.83
N GLY A 311 31.21 -24.51 -0.97
CA GLY A 311 30.01 -24.95 -0.22
C GLY A 311 30.30 -26.02 0.85
N ASP A 312 31.55 -26.45 1.00
CA ASP A 312 31.96 -27.60 1.85
C ASP A 312 31.66 -27.42 3.35
N HIS A 313 31.36 -26.19 3.77
CA HIS A 313 31.10 -25.83 5.17
C HIS A 313 29.64 -25.45 5.43
N ASP A 314 28.78 -25.52 4.42
CA ASP A 314 27.34 -25.30 4.56
C ASP A 314 26.72 -26.55 5.18
N GLU A 315 25.85 -26.35 6.18
CA GLU A 315 25.25 -27.44 6.95
C GLU A 315 23.79 -27.13 7.24
N GLU A 316 22.93 -28.12 7.00
CA GLU A 316 21.53 -28.11 7.40
C GLU A 316 21.37 -29.03 8.60
N ILE A 317 20.92 -28.46 9.73
CA ILE A 317 20.73 -29.17 10.99
C ILE A 317 19.29 -28.92 11.44
N ARG A 318 18.64 -29.93 12.01
CA ARG A 318 17.32 -29.73 12.61
C ARG A 318 17.45 -28.90 13.88
N ALA A 319 16.50 -28.02 14.12
CA ALA A 319 16.50 -27.17 15.32
C ALA A 319 16.51 -27.96 16.64
N GLU A 320 15.88 -29.14 16.65
CA GLU A 320 15.83 -30.06 17.80
C GLU A 320 17.20 -30.68 18.14
N ASP A 321 18.12 -30.75 17.18
CA ASP A 321 19.46 -31.30 17.37
C ASP A 321 20.48 -30.25 17.83
N LEU A 322 20.09 -28.96 17.90
CA LEU A 322 20.98 -27.86 18.29
C LEU A 322 21.17 -27.72 19.81
N ALA A 323 20.26 -28.27 20.61
CA ALA A 323 20.28 -28.16 22.06
C ALA A 323 19.76 -29.44 22.73
N GLU A 324 20.18 -29.66 23.97
CA GLU A 324 19.74 -30.80 24.76
C GLU A 324 18.23 -30.69 25.08
N PRO A 325 17.49 -31.82 25.21
CA PRO A 325 16.04 -31.79 25.47
C PRO A 325 15.63 -30.94 26.68
N ALA A 326 16.40 -30.98 27.77
CA ALA A 326 16.14 -30.18 28.97
C ALA A 326 16.32 -28.67 28.73
N GLU A 327 17.21 -28.27 27.82
CA GLU A 327 17.38 -26.88 27.43
C GLU A 327 16.24 -26.40 26.55
N LEU A 328 15.79 -27.24 25.60
CA LEU A 328 14.62 -26.96 24.77
C LEU A 328 13.35 -26.74 25.62
N GLU A 329 13.11 -27.59 26.62
CA GLU A 329 12.01 -27.42 27.58
C GLU A 329 12.09 -26.07 28.31
N ARG A 330 13.29 -25.68 28.76
CA ARG A 330 13.51 -24.40 29.43
C ARG A 330 13.24 -23.21 28.50
N LEU A 331 13.75 -23.26 27.27
CA LEU A 331 13.56 -22.22 26.26
C LEU A 331 12.08 -22.11 25.87
N ARG A 332 11.38 -23.23 25.75
CA ARG A 332 9.93 -23.27 25.51
C ARG A 332 9.16 -22.59 26.64
N ALA A 333 9.45 -22.95 27.90
CA ALA A 333 8.80 -22.35 29.06
C ALA A 333 9.03 -20.83 29.14
N TYR A 334 10.24 -20.38 28.80
CA TYR A 334 10.56 -18.95 28.73
C TYR A 334 9.76 -18.22 27.66
N LEU A 335 9.63 -18.80 26.47
CA LEU A 335 8.82 -18.23 25.38
C LEU A 335 7.34 -18.18 25.76
N ASP A 336 6.80 -19.25 26.35
CA ASP A 336 5.41 -19.31 26.79
C ASP A 336 5.10 -18.26 27.86
N GLN A 337 6.04 -17.99 28.78
CA GLN A 337 5.91 -16.92 29.78
C GLN A 337 5.86 -15.53 29.12
N GLN A 338 6.65 -15.29 28.07
CA GLN A 338 6.62 -14.02 27.34
C GLN A 338 5.36 -13.85 26.49
N LEU A 339 4.73 -14.95 26.07
CA LEU A 339 3.49 -14.94 25.29
C LEU A 339 2.24 -14.68 26.14
N GLU A 340 2.25 -14.99 27.44
CA GLU A 340 1.08 -14.90 28.32
C GLU A 340 0.31 -13.57 28.20
N PRO A 341 0.96 -12.39 28.22
CA PRO A 341 0.26 -11.10 28.11
C PRO A 341 -0.39 -10.89 26.74
N LEU A 342 0.14 -11.52 25.69
CA LEU A 342 -0.26 -11.30 24.29
C LEU A 342 -1.33 -12.30 23.81
N LYS A 343 -1.58 -13.39 24.56
CA LYS A 343 -2.55 -14.44 24.18
C LYS A 343 -3.94 -13.89 23.81
N GLY A 344 -4.42 -12.86 24.51
CA GLY A 344 -5.72 -12.25 24.23
C GLY A 344 -5.79 -11.55 22.86
N ALA A 345 -4.75 -10.78 22.50
CA ALA A 345 -4.66 -10.10 21.20
C ALA A 345 -4.50 -11.11 20.06
N VAL A 346 -3.65 -12.12 20.27
CA VAL A 346 -3.39 -13.21 19.30
C VAL A 346 -4.66 -13.97 18.98
N ASN A 347 -5.46 -14.34 19.98
CA ASN A 347 -6.72 -15.05 19.75
C ASN A 347 -7.72 -14.22 18.95
N ARG A 348 -7.79 -12.89 19.17
CA ARG A 348 -8.64 -12.00 18.38
C ARG A 348 -8.19 -11.92 16.92
N LEU A 349 -6.90 -11.72 16.68
CA LEU A 349 -6.32 -11.68 15.33
C LEU A 349 -6.52 -12.99 14.59
N ALA A 350 -6.27 -14.13 15.26
CA ALA A 350 -6.48 -15.44 14.67
C ALA A 350 -7.95 -15.68 14.30
N ASN A 351 -8.90 -15.27 15.15
CA ASN A 351 -10.31 -15.37 14.83
C ASN A 351 -10.72 -14.45 13.66
N LYS A 352 -10.10 -13.27 13.53
CA LYS A 352 -10.34 -12.34 12.41
C LYS A 352 -9.81 -12.93 11.09
N LEU A 353 -8.58 -13.47 11.11
CA LEU A 353 -7.97 -14.12 9.95
C LEU A 353 -8.76 -15.38 9.54
N GLN A 354 -9.11 -16.23 10.51
CA GLN A 354 -9.91 -17.42 10.29
C GLN A 354 -11.25 -17.08 9.64
N ARG A 355 -11.95 -16.04 10.12
CA ARG A 355 -13.21 -15.59 9.50
C ARG A 355 -13.02 -15.11 8.06
N ARG A 356 -11.91 -14.41 7.75
CA ARG A 356 -11.64 -13.94 6.39
C ARG A 356 -11.31 -15.09 5.45
N LEU A 357 -10.46 -16.02 5.88
CA LEU A 357 -10.13 -17.22 5.10
C LEU A 357 -11.36 -18.13 4.90
N GLN A 358 -12.18 -18.33 5.94
CA GLN A 358 -13.43 -19.09 5.83
C GLN A 358 -14.51 -18.36 5.03
N ALA A 359 -14.56 -17.03 5.04
CA ALA A 359 -15.50 -16.28 4.19
C ALA A 359 -15.14 -16.41 2.71
N GLN A 360 -13.86 -16.49 2.36
CA GLN A 360 -13.41 -16.83 1.00
C GLN A 360 -13.64 -18.31 0.64
N GLN A 361 -13.77 -19.20 1.63
CA GLN A 361 -14.24 -20.58 1.42
C GLN A 361 -15.75 -20.68 1.16
N ASN A 362 -16.52 -19.58 1.28
CA ASN A 362 -17.95 -19.64 1.03
C ASN A 362 -18.23 -19.75 -0.47
N ARG A 363 -18.35 -21.01 -0.91
CA ARG A 363 -19.39 -21.57 -1.78
C ARG A 363 -19.91 -20.59 -2.82
N SER A 364 -19.34 -20.67 -4.01
CA SER A 364 -19.98 -20.07 -5.18
C SER A 364 -21.18 -20.94 -5.58
N TRP A 365 -22.29 -20.29 -5.94
CA TRP A 365 -23.48 -20.96 -6.45
C TRP A 365 -23.53 -20.77 -7.95
N GLU A 366 -23.56 -21.86 -8.70
CA GLU A 366 -23.90 -21.82 -10.11
C GLU A 366 -25.42 -21.85 -10.26
N PHE A 367 -25.96 -20.90 -11.02
CA PHE A 367 -27.40 -20.74 -11.26
C PHE A 367 -27.73 -21.13 -12.71
N ASP A 368 -29.03 -21.26 -13.00
CA ASP A 368 -29.52 -21.58 -14.36
C ASP A 368 -29.03 -22.95 -14.86
N LEU A 369 -28.98 -23.96 -13.99
CA LEU A 369 -28.64 -25.33 -14.37
C LEU A 369 -29.90 -26.14 -14.71
N GLU A 370 -29.76 -27.15 -15.58
CA GLU A 370 -30.83 -28.08 -15.95
C GLU A 370 -31.09 -29.16 -14.89
N GLU A 371 -30.11 -29.38 -14.00
CA GLU A 371 -30.18 -30.32 -12.88
C GLU A 371 -29.53 -29.71 -11.62
N GLY A 372 -29.92 -30.20 -10.42
CA GLY A 372 -29.37 -29.71 -9.16
C GLY A 372 -30.43 -29.45 -8.08
N ILE A 373 -30.11 -28.54 -7.16
CA ILE A 373 -31.04 -28.09 -6.10
C ILE A 373 -31.94 -27.00 -6.69
N LEU A 374 -33.24 -27.06 -6.47
CA LEU A 374 -34.16 -26.09 -7.04
C LEU A 374 -34.00 -24.71 -6.38
N ASP A 375 -33.83 -23.66 -7.20
CA ASP A 375 -33.73 -22.28 -6.73
C ASP A 375 -35.11 -21.75 -6.32
N ALA A 376 -35.34 -21.68 -4.99
CA ALA A 376 -36.59 -21.20 -4.42
C ALA A 376 -36.95 -19.76 -4.88
N GLY A 377 -35.96 -18.91 -5.17
CA GLY A 377 -36.18 -17.55 -5.67
C GLY A 377 -36.72 -17.51 -7.11
N ARG A 378 -36.47 -18.56 -7.89
CA ARG A 378 -36.90 -18.70 -9.29
C ARG A 378 -38.06 -19.68 -9.48
N LEU A 379 -38.62 -20.20 -8.39
CA LEU A 379 -39.76 -21.12 -8.39
C LEU A 379 -40.97 -20.58 -9.16
N ALA A 380 -41.20 -19.26 -9.13
CA ALA A 380 -42.27 -18.62 -9.90
C ALA A 380 -42.12 -18.83 -11.42
N ARG A 381 -40.89 -18.94 -11.94
CA ARG A 381 -40.59 -19.14 -13.36
C ARG A 381 -40.98 -20.54 -13.84
N VAL A 382 -40.91 -21.54 -12.96
CA VAL A 382 -41.39 -22.91 -13.21
C VAL A 382 -42.89 -22.92 -13.51
N VAL A 383 -43.66 -22.07 -12.82
CA VAL A 383 -45.12 -21.96 -13.00
C VAL A 383 -45.48 -21.16 -14.25
N VAL A 384 -44.75 -20.09 -14.54
CA VAL A 384 -45.07 -19.15 -15.63
C VAL A 384 -44.52 -19.60 -16.98
N SER A 385 -43.42 -20.34 -17.02
CA SER A 385 -42.75 -20.75 -18.26
C SER A 385 -42.11 -22.14 -18.15
N PRO A 386 -42.93 -23.21 -18.13
CA PRO A 386 -42.50 -24.58 -17.85
C PRO A 386 -41.57 -25.19 -18.92
N THR A 387 -41.36 -24.52 -20.05
CA THR A 387 -40.43 -24.96 -21.10
C THR A 387 -38.99 -24.50 -20.90
N THR A 388 -38.69 -23.78 -19.80
CA THR A 388 -37.35 -23.24 -19.51
C THR A 388 -36.68 -24.09 -18.42
N PRO A 389 -35.69 -24.94 -18.73
CA PRO A 389 -35.16 -25.95 -17.80
C PRO A 389 -34.25 -25.38 -16.70
N LEU A 390 -33.88 -24.11 -16.78
CA LEU A 390 -32.83 -23.48 -15.97
C LEU A 390 -33.36 -22.92 -14.64
N SER A 391 -33.85 -23.78 -13.74
CA SER A 391 -34.34 -23.38 -12.40
C SER A 391 -33.57 -24.04 -11.25
N PHE A 392 -32.48 -24.74 -11.57
CA PHE A 392 -31.65 -25.42 -10.59
C PHE A 392 -30.36 -24.62 -10.34
N LYS A 393 -29.83 -24.83 -9.15
CA LYS A 393 -28.54 -24.33 -8.70
C LYS A 393 -27.74 -25.48 -8.11
N ILE A 394 -26.43 -25.44 -8.30
CA ILE A 394 -25.50 -26.40 -7.70
C ILE A 394 -24.48 -25.61 -6.89
N GLU A 395 -24.11 -26.18 -5.75
CA GLU A 395 -23.04 -25.66 -4.93
C GLU A 395 -21.71 -26.06 -5.59
N LYS A 396 -20.90 -25.08 -5.99
CA LYS A 396 -19.57 -25.33 -6.54
C LYS A 396 -18.56 -25.27 -5.40
N ASP A 397 -17.84 -26.37 -5.20
CA ASP A 397 -16.67 -26.38 -4.34
C ASP A 397 -15.57 -25.54 -5.00
N THR A 398 -15.12 -24.50 -4.31
CA THR A 398 -13.97 -23.72 -4.75
C THR A 398 -12.70 -24.54 -4.48
N GLU A 399 -11.89 -24.79 -5.50
CA GLU A 399 -10.57 -25.42 -5.32
C GLU A 399 -9.67 -24.46 -4.52
N PHE A 400 -9.47 -24.75 -3.23
CA PHE A 400 -8.54 -24.00 -2.41
C PHE A 400 -7.11 -24.43 -2.74
N ARG A 401 -6.26 -23.47 -3.13
CA ARG A 401 -4.83 -23.73 -3.38
C ARG A 401 -4.18 -24.20 -2.08
N ASP A 402 -3.57 -25.38 -2.10
CA ASP A 402 -2.76 -25.90 -0.99
C ASP A 402 -1.64 -24.90 -0.66
N THR A 403 -1.87 -24.07 0.36
CA THR A 403 -0.95 -22.99 0.74
C THR A 403 -0.02 -23.48 1.84
N VAL A 404 1.29 -23.32 1.59
CA VAL A 404 2.34 -23.57 2.58
C VAL A 404 3.06 -22.26 2.83
N VAL A 405 3.29 -21.93 4.11
CA VAL A 405 4.00 -20.71 4.52
C VAL A 405 5.32 -21.10 5.18
N THR A 406 6.43 -20.60 4.65
CA THR A 406 7.76 -20.78 5.26
C THR A 406 8.21 -19.49 5.93
N LEU A 407 8.51 -19.55 7.23
CA LEU A 407 9.05 -18.44 8.02
C LEU A 407 10.56 -18.61 8.19
N LEU A 408 11.35 -17.76 7.53
CA LEU A 408 12.82 -17.78 7.64
C LEU A 408 13.32 -16.74 8.64
N ILE A 409 13.98 -17.19 9.72
CA ILE A 409 14.45 -16.35 10.82
C ILE A 409 15.98 -16.16 10.75
N ASP A 410 16.42 -14.90 10.71
CA ASP A 410 17.84 -14.56 10.86
C ASP A 410 18.32 -14.81 12.30
N ASN A 411 19.39 -15.56 12.47
CA ASN A 411 20.07 -15.81 13.74
C ASN A 411 21.50 -15.21 13.74
N SER A 412 21.72 -14.13 12.98
CA SER A 412 22.97 -13.40 12.91
C SER A 412 23.25 -12.55 14.15
N GLY A 413 24.42 -11.90 14.19
CA GLY A 413 24.88 -11.11 15.32
C GLY A 413 23.96 -9.94 15.71
N SER A 414 23.27 -9.32 14.75
CA SER A 414 22.34 -8.20 14.98
C SER A 414 21.08 -8.63 15.73
N MET A 415 20.72 -9.90 15.65
CA MET A 415 19.51 -10.45 16.25
C MET A 415 19.65 -10.73 17.75
N ARG A 416 20.85 -10.57 18.32
CA ARG A 416 21.13 -10.89 19.73
C ARG A 416 20.27 -10.07 20.70
N GLY A 417 19.72 -10.75 21.70
CA GLY A 417 18.97 -10.13 22.78
C GLY A 417 17.50 -9.93 22.42
N ARG A 418 17.01 -8.70 22.50
CA ARG A 418 15.58 -8.37 22.30
C ARG A 418 15.05 -8.71 20.89
N PRO A 419 15.78 -8.49 19.79
CA PRO A 419 15.26 -8.75 18.44
C PRO A 419 14.88 -10.22 18.20
N ILE A 420 15.73 -11.18 18.58
CA ILE A 420 15.42 -12.61 18.42
C ILE A 420 14.24 -13.05 19.29
N SER A 421 14.09 -12.49 20.50
CA SER A 421 12.92 -12.77 21.33
C SER A 421 11.62 -12.30 20.68
N ILE A 422 11.61 -11.09 20.11
CA ILE A 422 10.44 -10.56 19.39
C ILE A 422 10.15 -11.43 18.16
N ALA A 423 11.17 -11.78 17.37
CA ALA A 423 10.99 -12.63 16.20
C ALA A 423 10.41 -14.01 16.55
N ALA A 424 10.90 -14.64 17.64
CA ALA A 424 10.38 -15.92 18.11
C ALA A 424 8.91 -15.82 18.57
N ILE A 425 8.55 -14.75 19.29
CA ILE A 425 7.17 -14.48 19.70
C ILE A 425 6.27 -14.31 18.46
N CYS A 426 6.68 -13.48 17.50
CA CYS A 426 5.92 -13.26 16.27
C CYS A 426 5.75 -14.56 15.46
N ALA A 427 6.80 -15.37 15.36
CA ALA A 427 6.74 -16.65 14.66
C ALA A 427 5.79 -17.65 15.34
N ASP A 428 5.82 -17.79 16.68
CA ASP A 428 4.90 -18.69 17.41
C ASP A 428 3.44 -18.23 17.25
N VAL A 429 3.19 -16.92 17.29
CA VAL A 429 1.86 -16.32 17.09
C VAL A 429 1.34 -16.58 15.68
N LEU A 430 2.15 -16.29 14.65
CA LEU A 430 1.76 -16.47 13.25
C LEU A 430 1.56 -17.94 12.91
N ALA A 431 2.50 -18.81 13.31
CA ALA A 431 2.43 -20.24 13.06
C ALA A 431 1.14 -20.84 13.64
N ARG A 432 0.86 -20.60 14.93
CA ARG A 432 -0.38 -21.08 15.56
C ARG A 432 -1.64 -20.54 14.89
N THR A 433 -1.60 -19.28 14.45
CA THR A 433 -2.75 -18.64 13.80
C THR A 433 -3.03 -19.27 12.43
N LEU A 434 -1.99 -19.52 11.64
CA LEU A 434 -2.06 -20.14 10.32
C LEU A 434 -2.43 -21.63 10.40
N GLU A 435 -1.83 -22.37 11.33
CA GLU A 435 -2.17 -23.78 11.60
C GLU A 435 -3.64 -23.96 12.00
N ARG A 436 -4.19 -23.04 12.81
CA ARG A 436 -5.62 -23.00 13.12
C ARG A 436 -6.51 -22.76 11.89
N CYS A 437 -5.97 -22.16 10.84
CA CYS A 437 -6.63 -21.95 9.57
C CYS A 437 -6.33 -23.07 8.56
N ASN A 438 -5.75 -24.19 9.01
CA ASN A 438 -5.38 -25.35 8.19
C ASN A 438 -4.33 -25.04 7.11
N VAL A 439 -3.54 -23.98 7.30
CA VAL A 439 -2.38 -23.64 6.46
C VAL A 439 -1.15 -24.34 7.05
N LYS A 440 -0.39 -25.05 6.22
CA LYS A 440 0.86 -25.72 6.65
C LYS A 440 1.95 -24.67 6.82
N VAL A 441 2.65 -24.69 7.96
CA VAL A 441 3.72 -23.74 8.27
C VAL A 441 5.02 -24.47 8.51
N GLU A 442 6.11 -23.95 7.95
CA GLU A 442 7.48 -24.37 8.22
C GLU A 442 8.27 -23.19 8.81
N ILE A 443 9.11 -23.46 9.81
CA ILE A 443 9.98 -22.45 10.43
C ILE A 443 11.42 -22.85 10.20
N LEU A 444 12.17 -21.99 9.52
CA LEU A 444 13.58 -22.16 9.20
C LEU A 444 14.40 -21.07 9.87
N GLY A 445 15.67 -21.37 10.15
CA GLY A 445 16.62 -20.41 10.68
C GLY A 445 17.92 -20.44 9.89
N PHE A 446 18.54 -19.29 9.67
CA PHE A 446 19.87 -19.21 9.07
C PHE A 446 20.84 -18.46 9.97
N THR A 447 22.09 -18.90 10.00
CA THR A 447 23.18 -18.19 10.67
C THR A 447 24.52 -18.60 10.09
N THR A 448 25.56 -17.85 10.41
CA THR A 448 26.94 -18.21 10.09
C THR A 448 27.62 -18.74 11.35
N ARG A 449 28.24 -19.92 11.28
CA ARG A 449 29.01 -20.51 12.41
C ARG A 449 30.10 -19.58 12.95
N ALA A 450 30.76 -18.82 12.08
CA ALA A 450 31.86 -17.94 12.44
C ALA A 450 31.70 -16.56 11.81
N TRP A 451 32.08 -15.54 12.57
CA TRP A 451 32.06 -14.15 12.12
C TRP A 451 33.15 -13.90 11.07
N LYS A 452 32.91 -12.94 10.18
CA LYS A 452 33.87 -12.46 9.17
C LYS A 452 34.31 -13.53 8.14
N GLY A 453 33.44 -14.49 7.80
CA GLY A 453 33.63 -15.41 6.67
C GLY A 453 34.25 -16.76 7.02
N GLY A 454 34.61 -17.00 8.28
CA GLY A 454 34.96 -18.32 8.80
C GLY A 454 36.00 -19.10 7.97
N GLN A 455 35.81 -20.43 7.94
CA GLN A 455 36.69 -21.37 7.25
C GLN A 455 36.70 -21.14 5.72
N ALA A 456 35.55 -20.83 5.13
CA ALA A 456 35.47 -20.53 3.70
C ALA A 456 36.36 -19.34 3.29
N ARG A 457 36.44 -18.31 4.13
CA ARG A 457 37.34 -17.17 3.90
C ARG A 457 38.81 -17.54 4.10
N GLU A 458 39.14 -18.39 5.06
CA GLU A 458 40.52 -18.86 5.26
C GLU A 458 41.01 -19.63 4.04
N VAL A 459 40.18 -20.53 3.50
CA VAL A 459 40.45 -21.25 2.24
C VAL A 459 40.60 -20.26 1.08
N TRP A 460 39.68 -19.29 0.94
CA TRP A 460 39.77 -18.24 -0.09
C TRP A 460 41.06 -17.42 -0.04
N LEU A 461 41.53 -17.10 1.16
CA LEU A 461 42.80 -16.39 1.34
C LEU A 461 44.01 -17.27 1.01
N ASN A 462 43.98 -18.55 1.39
CA ASN A 462 45.05 -19.51 1.12
C ASN A 462 45.19 -19.82 -0.38
N ASP A 463 44.07 -19.86 -1.11
CA ASP A 463 44.02 -20.09 -2.55
C ASP A 463 44.41 -18.85 -3.38
N GLY A 464 44.76 -17.74 -2.72
CA GLY A 464 45.26 -16.55 -3.38
C GLY A 464 44.19 -15.62 -3.93
N ARG A 465 42.96 -15.66 -3.38
CA ARG A 465 41.81 -14.83 -3.79
C ARG A 465 41.40 -15.03 -5.25
N PRO A 466 41.06 -16.26 -5.65
CA PRO A 466 40.53 -16.55 -6.97
C PRO A 466 39.19 -15.85 -7.25
#